data_AF-A0A6F9WSQ9-F1
#
_entry.id   AF-A0A6F9WSQ9-F1
#
_cell.length_a   1.000
_cell.length_b   1.000
_cell.length_c   1.000
_cell.angle_alpha   90.00
_cell.angle_beta   90.00
_cell.angle_gamma   90.00
#
_symmetry.space_group_name_H-M   'P 1'
#
loop_
_entity.id
_entity.type
_entity.pdbx_description
1 polymer ?
#
loop_
_entity_poly.entity_id
_entity_poly.type
_entity_poly.pdbx_seq_one_letter_code
_entity_poly.pdbx_strand_id
1 'polypeptide(L)' 'MAKLNDKDYDIVSVIYHSSQAAEICSKYVQDAAREGDKEAEQFFHDVQDKNESLVARGKDLLRSRM' A
#
# COMPACT_ATOMS: atom_id res chain seq x y z
N MET A 1 -24.38 3.73 15.07
CA MET A 1 -23.16 3.40 14.30
C MET A 1 -23.18 4.24 13.05
N ALA A 2 -22.24 5.18 12.90
CA ALA A 2 -22.18 6.03 11.70
C ALA A 2 -21.96 5.12 10.49
N LYS A 3 -22.91 5.14 9.54
CA LYS A 3 -22.80 4.40 8.29
C LYS A 3 -21.66 5.07 7.53
N LEU A 4 -20.54 4.36 7.34
CA LEU A 4 -19.50 4.81 6.43
C LEU A 4 -20.19 5.14 5.11
N ASN A 5 -20.10 6.39 4.65
CA ASN A 5 -20.63 6.70 3.32
C ASN A 5 -19.75 5.97 2.29
N ASP A 6 -20.30 5.71 1.11
CA ASP A 6 -19.65 4.94 0.05
C ASP A 6 -18.19 5.39 -0.19
N LYS A 7 -17.96 6.70 -0.19
CA LYS A 7 -16.66 7.32 -0.45
C LYS A 7 -15.65 7.14 0.67
N ASP A 8 -16.09 7.10 1.93
CA ASP A 8 -15.21 6.84 3.07
C ASP A 8 -14.87 5.34 3.14
N TYR A 9 -15.81 4.48 2.76
CA TYR A 9 -15.56 3.05 2.56
C TYR A 9 -14.54 2.80 1.45
N ASP A 10 -14.67 3.50 0.32
CA ASP A 10 -13.72 3.42 -0.78
C ASP A 10 -12.30 3.80 -0.33
N ILE A 11 -12.14 4.83 0.51
CA ILE A 11 -10.83 5.21 1.03
C ILE A 11 -10.27 4.12 1.96
N VAL A 12 -11.10 3.54 2.84
CA VAL A 12 -10.67 2.41 3.68
C VAL A 12 -10.25 1.23 2.81
N SER A 13 -10.98 0.93 1.73
CA SER A 13 -10.63 -0.12 0.78
C SER A 13 -9.28 0.13 0.11
N VAL A 14 -9.02 1.36 -0.36
CA VAL A 14 -7.72 1.75 -0.91
C VAL A 14 -6.60 1.57 0.11
N ILE A 15 -6.78 2.01 1.36
CA ILE A 15 -5.79 1.83 2.43
C ILE A 15 -5.50 0.34 2.66
N TYR A 16 -6.54 -0.49 2.69
CA TYR A 16 -6.41 -1.93 2.91
C TYR A 16 -5.60 -2.59 1.78
N HIS A 17 -5.99 -2.37 0.52
CA HIS A 17 -5.31 -2.97 -0.63
C HIS A 17 -3.88 -2.46 -0.80
N SER A 18 -3.62 -1.17 -0.56
CA SER A 18 -2.26 -0.64 -0.59
C SER A 18 -1.40 -1.20 0.55
N SER A 19 -1.96 -1.36 1.75
CA SER A 19 -1.22 -2.01 2.86
C SER A 19 -0.84 -3.44 2.53
N GLN A 20 -1.78 -4.20 1.96
CA GLN A 20 -1.54 -5.57 1.52
C GLN A 20 -0.50 -5.64 0.39
N ALA A 21 -0.57 -4.73 -0.59
CA ALA A 21 0.38 -4.67 -1.68
C ALA A 21 1.80 -4.36 -1.19
N ALA A 22 1.96 -3.43 -0.23
CA ALA A 22 3.26 -3.12 0.37
C ALA A 22 3.87 -4.34 1.08
N GLU A 23 3.07 -5.07 1.88
CA GLU A 23 3.54 -6.29 2.56
C GLU A 23 3.97 -7.38 1.56
N ILE A 24 3.19 -7.58 0.50
CA ILE A 24 3.51 -8.55 -0.55
C ILE A 24 4.79 -8.15 -1.29
N CYS A 25 4.95 -6.88 -1.66
CA CYS A 25 6.13 -6.40 -2.37
C CYS A 25 7.41 -6.56 -1.53
N SER A 26 7.34 -6.44 -0.21
CA SER A 26 8.49 -6.72 0.66
C SER A 26 8.98 -8.17 0.54
N LYS A 27 8.07 -9.15 0.34
CA LYS A 27 8.44 -10.55 0.07
C LYS A 27 9.09 -10.69 -1.31
N TYR A 28 8.53 -10.03 -2.33
CA TYR A 28 9.08 -10.07 -3.68
C TYR A 28 10.45 -9.41 -3.81
N VAL A 29 10.71 -8.34 -3.07
CA VAL A 29 12.06 -7.76 -2.92
C VAL A 29 13.04 -8.81 -2.41
N GLN A 30 12.69 -9.54 -1.35
CA GLN A 30 13.57 -10.57 -0.77
C GLN A 30 13.83 -11.72 -1.74
N ASP A 31 12.82 -12.15 -2.48
CA ASP A 31 12.96 -13.22 -3.46
C ASP A 31 13.82 -12.79 -4.65
N ALA A 32 13.59 -11.60 -5.21
CA ALA A 32 14.41 -11.04 -6.29
C ALA A 32 15.87 -10.84 -5.86
N ALA A 33 16.11 -10.33 -4.65
CA ALA A 33 17.45 -10.20 -4.09
C ALA A 33 18.15 -11.55 -3.92
N ARG A 34 17.42 -12.61 -3.52
CA ARG A 34 17.96 -13.98 -3.41
C ARG A 34 18.34 -14.55 -4.78
N GLU A 35 17.57 -14.24 -5.81
CA GLU A 35 17.78 -14.71 -7.19
C GLU A 35 18.82 -13.86 -7.95
N GLY A 36 19.21 -12.70 -7.40
CA GLY A 36 20.16 -11.78 -8.02
C GLY A 36 19.57 -10.91 -9.13
N ASP A 37 18.24 -10.85 -9.23
CA ASP A 37 17.52 -10.02 -10.20
C ASP A 37 17.32 -8.61 -9.65
N LYS A 38 18.30 -7.75 -9.93
CA LYS A 38 18.31 -6.35 -9.47
C LYS A 38 17.22 -5.49 -10.09
N GLU A 39 16.77 -5.82 -11.31
CA GLU A 39 15.74 -5.04 -11.99
C GLU A 39 14.39 -5.30 -11.32
N ALA A 40 14.08 -6.57 -11.06
CA ALA A 40 12.88 -6.95 -10.32
C ALA A 40 12.92 -6.42 -8.88
N GLU A 41 14.05 -6.53 -8.18
CA GLU A 41 14.24 -6.01 -6.82
C GLU A 41 13.89 -4.51 -6.75
N GLN A 42 14.46 -3.69 -7.66
CA GLN A 42 14.19 -2.26 -7.71
C GLN A 42 12.73 -1.98 -8.04
N PHE A 43 12.13 -2.71 -8.99
CA PHE A 43 10.73 -2.54 -9.33
C PHE A 43 9.81 -2.82 -8.13
N PHE A 44 10.05 -3.90 -7.38
CA PHE A 44 9.23 -4.23 -6.21
C PHE A 44 9.41 -3.23 -5.07
N HIS A 45 10.61 -2.70 -4.88
CA HIS A 45 10.86 -1.58 -3.97
C HIS A 45 10.03 -0.35 -4.35
N ASP A 46 10.06 0.06 -5.62
CA ASP A 46 9.29 1.21 -6.10
C ASP A 46 7.77 1.02 -5.88
N VAL A 47 7.27 -0.20 -6.07
CA VAL A 47 5.85 -0.53 -5.84
C VAL A 47 5.52 -0.52 -4.35
N GLN A 48 6.41 -1.04 -3.49
CA GLN A 48 6.27 -0.97 -2.04
C GLN A 48 6.14 0.48 -1.57
N ASP A 49 7.10 1.34 -1.93
CA ASP A 49 7.16 2.74 -1.50
C ASP A 49 5.92 3.53 -1.93
N LYS A 50 5.44 3.32 -3.17
CA LYS A 50 4.21 3.94 -3.67
C LYS A 50 3.00 3.53 -2.85
N ASN A 51 2.89 2.26 -2.49
CA ASN A 51 1.78 1.76 -1.69
C ASN A 51 1.83 2.27 -0.25
N GLU A 52 3.01 2.32 0.37
CA GLU A 52 3.18 2.91 1.71
C GLU A 52 2.77 4.40 1.73
N SER A 53 3.14 5.14 0.67
CA SER A 53 2.71 6.53 0.48
C SER A 53 1.19 6.66 0.36
N LEU A 54 0.53 5.77 -0.40
CA LEU A 54 -0.94 5.75 -0.52
C LEU A 54 -1.62 5.44 0.82
N VAL A 55 -1.07 4.52 1.61
CA VAL A 55 -1.56 4.20 2.96
C VAL A 55 -1.49 5.42 3.87
N ALA A 56 -0.34 6.11 3.90
CA ALA A 56 -0.17 7.31 4.72
C ALA A 56 -1.16 8.41 4.31
N ARG A 57 -1.22 8.75 3.02
CA ARG A 57 -2.14 9.76 2.48
C ARG A 57 -3.61 9.41 2.72
N GLY A 58 -3.98 8.14 2.57
CA GLY A 58 -5.34 7.67 2.84
C GLY A 58 -5.72 7.83 4.32
N LYS A 59 -4.81 7.46 5.24
CA LYS A 59 -5.02 7.63 6.68
C LYS A 59 -5.19 9.10 7.06
N ASP A 60 -4.37 10.00 6.51
CA ASP A 60 -4.49 11.44 6.77
C ASP A 60 -5.80 12.01 6.22
N LEU A 61 -6.22 11.57 5.03
CA LEU A 61 -7.51 11.97 4.46
C LEU A 61 -8.68 11.51 5.34
N LEU A 62 -8.68 10.26 5.82
CA LEU A 62 -9.73 9.78 6.73
C LEU A 62 -9.77 10.57 8.04
N ARG A 63 -8.61 10.87 8.64
CA ARG A 63 -8.52 11.69 9.85
C ARG A 63 -9.11 13.08 9.66
N SER A 64 -8.97 13.68 8.48
CA SER A 64 -9.53 15.01 8.18
C SER A 64 -11.06 15.01 7.99
N ARG A 65 -11.69 13.84 7.83
CA ARG A 65 -13.12 13.68 7.58
C ARG A 65 -13.92 13.24 8.81
N MET A 66 -13.24 12.76 9.86
CA MET A 66 -13.82 12.30 11.12
C MET A 66 -13.68 13.36 12.21
#